data_AF-A0A820JQX8-F1
#
_entry.id   AF-A0A820JQX8-F1
#
_cell.length_a   1.000
_cell.length_b   1.000
_cell.length_c   1.000
_cell.angle_alpha   90.00
_cell.angle_beta   90.00
_cell.angle_gamma   90.00
#
_symmetry.space_group_name_H-M   'P 1'
#
loop_
_entity.id
_entity.type
_entity.pdbx_description
1 polymer ?
#
loop_
_entity_poly.entity_id
_entity_poly.type
_entity_poly.pdbx_seq_one_letter_code
_entity_poly.pdbx_strand_id
1 'polypeptide(L)'
;MLGENLSNERLILLYSNSNENIWHIDTDIRLIDSKLHDIITTDIQYLHSRMIVVRYDKQLMSLKQLQTTLSLFEQTLNQRSATLILRHRSLIPNEICLTCCSTQRIDTIDNDIKKENYTNNDEQIKEIILQEGQLLELRFRGNVLPINNNNQQSAIPFAFNTNFPFFFETNISEIDKYCQHLSSCYYGYIQIYSKRKHYQNVLKDIDKKKQQIDTVKQESSHENESCLAEILVSLPKVSKEVRIPIDKTLSTFTGE
;
A
#
# COMPACT_ATOMS: atom_id res chain seq x y z
N MET A 1 -45.16 -15.15 -15.91
CA MET A 1 -44.12 -14.12 -15.68
C MET A 1 -42.98 -14.81 -14.96
N LEU A 2 -41.75 -14.96 -15.45
CA LEU A 2 -41.03 -14.47 -16.62
C LEU A 2 -40.29 -15.67 -17.24
N GLY A 3 -40.53 -15.94 -18.52
CA GLY A 3 -39.62 -16.77 -19.32
C GLY A 3 -38.56 -15.83 -19.87
N GLU A 4 -37.46 -15.66 -19.15
CA GLU A 4 -36.32 -14.89 -19.66
C GLU A 4 -35.65 -15.69 -20.78
N ASN A 5 -35.49 -15.04 -21.93
CA ASN A 5 -34.89 -15.60 -23.14
C ASN A 5 -33.39 -15.89 -22.88
N LEU A 6 -33.09 -17.10 -22.42
CA LEU A 6 -31.72 -17.64 -22.24
C LEU A 6 -30.91 -17.75 -23.55
N SER A 7 -31.48 -17.38 -24.70
CA SER A 7 -30.84 -17.52 -26.03
C SER A 7 -29.59 -16.65 -26.20
N ASN A 8 -29.42 -15.62 -25.37
CA ASN A 8 -28.33 -14.65 -25.48
C ASN A 8 -27.22 -14.84 -24.42
N GLU A 9 -27.49 -15.62 -23.38
CA GLU A 9 -26.52 -15.96 -22.36
C GLU A 9 -25.50 -16.97 -22.89
N ARG A 10 -24.21 -16.75 -22.63
CA ARG A 10 -23.15 -17.70 -22.95
C ARG A 10 -22.22 -17.88 -21.77
N LEU A 11 -21.86 -19.13 -21.53
CA LEU A 11 -20.80 -19.49 -20.60
C LEU A 11 -19.46 -19.45 -21.36
N ILE A 12 -18.47 -18.76 -20.81
CA ILE A 12 -17.12 -18.70 -21.36
C ILE A 12 -16.07 -18.89 -20.28
N LEU A 13 -14.92 -19.43 -20.68
CA LEU A 13 -13.78 -19.66 -19.82
C LEU A 13 -12.76 -18.60 -20.17
N LEU A 14 -12.38 -17.81 -19.18
CA LEU A 14 -11.21 -16.97 -19.30
C LEU A 14 -10.06 -17.63 -18.56
N TYR A 15 -8.90 -17.63 -19.21
CA TYR A 15 -7.71 -18.21 -18.62
C TYR A 15 -6.50 -17.31 -18.86
N SER A 16 -5.51 -17.48 -18.00
CA SER A 16 -4.23 -16.81 -18.12
C SER A 16 -3.10 -17.83 -17.95
N ASN A 17 -1.99 -17.59 -18.64
CA ASN A 17 -0.78 -18.39 -18.53
C ASN A 17 0.11 -17.82 -17.41
N SER A 18 1.01 -18.63 -16.85
CA SER A 18 1.89 -18.21 -15.74
C SER A 18 2.77 -16.99 -16.07
N ASN A 19 3.01 -16.77 -17.36
CA ASN A 19 3.99 -15.79 -17.85
C ASN A 19 3.34 -14.55 -18.48
N GLU A 20 2.01 -14.46 -18.46
CA GLU A 20 1.22 -13.41 -19.12
C GLU A 20 0.19 -12.83 -18.16
N ASN A 21 -0.02 -11.51 -18.25
CA ASN A 21 -1.07 -10.81 -17.50
C ASN A 21 -2.28 -10.48 -18.37
N ILE A 22 -2.50 -11.28 -19.41
CA ILE A 22 -3.58 -11.14 -20.36
C ILE A 22 -4.57 -12.28 -20.13
N TRP A 23 -5.86 -11.95 -20.17
CA TRP A 23 -6.95 -12.90 -20.14
C TRP A 23 -7.28 -13.36 -21.56
N HIS A 24 -7.08 -14.64 -21.83
CA HIS A 24 -7.54 -15.30 -23.06
C HIS A 24 -8.97 -15.79 -22.87
N ILE A 25 -9.75 -15.84 -23.95
CA ILE A 25 -11.13 -16.30 -23.92
C ILE A 25 -11.24 -17.61 -24.70
N ASP A 26 -11.84 -18.61 -24.07
CA ASP A 26 -12.37 -19.80 -24.71
C ASP A 26 -13.91 -19.73 -24.71
N THR A 27 -14.49 -19.69 -25.93
CA THR A 27 -15.94 -19.63 -26.15
C THR A 27 -16.60 -21.00 -26.32
N ASP A 28 -15.81 -22.06 -26.39
CA ASP A 28 -16.22 -23.39 -26.82
C ASP A 28 -16.02 -24.43 -25.70
N ILE A 29 -16.28 -24.01 -24.46
CA ILE A 29 -16.26 -24.92 -23.30
C ILE A 29 -17.25 -26.05 -23.55
N ARG A 30 -16.75 -27.29 -23.49
CA ARG A 30 -17.58 -28.49 -23.54
C ARG A 30 -17.89 -28.92 -22.12
N LEU A 31 -19.15 -28.76 -21.71
CA LEU A 31 -19.64 -29.20 -20.41
C LEU A 31 -19.89 -30.71 -20.45
N ILE A 32 -19.18 -31.47 -19.59
CA ILE A 32 -19.11 -32.94 -19.68
C ILE A 32 -20.22 -33.63 -18.88
N ASP A 33 -20.63 -33.06 -17.74
CA ASP A 33 -21.74 -33.62 -16.95
C ASP A 33 -22.35 -32.54 -16.03
N SER A 34 -23.67 -32.33 -16.09
CA SER A 34 -24.39 -31.35 -15.24
C SER A 34 -25.40 -32.01 -14.29
N LYS A 35 -25.17 -33.28 -13.94
CA LYS A 35 -26.01 -34.00 -12.97
C LYS A 35 -25.97 -33.39 -11.56
N LEU A 36 -24.95 -32.59 -11.26
CA LEU A 36 -24.88 -31.74 -10.08
C LEU A 36 -25.11 -30.31 -10.56
N HIS A 37 -26.27 -29.73 -10.22
CA HIS A 37 -26.79 -28.49 -10.81
C HIS A 37 -25.93 -27.22 -10.65
N ASP A 38 -24.79 -27.29 -9.95
CA ASP A 38 -23.92 -26.13 -9.68
C ASP A 38 -22.44 -26.37 -10.00
N ILE A 39 -22.09 -27.49 -10.66
CA ILE A 39 -20.69 -27.83 -10.98
C ILE A 39 -20.46 -27.81 -12.49
N ILE A 40 -19.40 -27.13 -12.90
CA ILE A 40 -18.95 -27.06 -14.28
C ILE A 40 -17.75 -27.99 -14.44
N THR A 41 -17.92 -29.06 -15.21
CA THR A 41 -16.83 -29.98 -15.58
C THR A 41 -16.50 -29.78 -17.05
N THR A 42 -15.22 -29.48 -17.34
CA THR A 42 -14.69 -29.30 -18.69
C THR A 42 -13.30 -29.92 -18.79
N ASP A 43 -12.97 -30.43 -19.97
CA ASP A 43 -11.61 -30.85 -20.29
C ASP A 43 -10.78 -29.64 -20.68
N ILE A 44 -9.58 -29.54 -20.12
CA ILE A 44 -8.63 -28.45 -20.41
C ILE A 44 -7.39 -29.09 -21.04
N GLN A 45 -7.04 -28.62 -22.24
CA GLN A 45 -5.93 -29.20 -23.01
C GLN A 45 -4.56 -28.70 -22.54
N TYR A 46 -4.49 -27.51 -21.93
CA TYR A 46 -3.26 -26.86 -21.51
C TYR A 46 -3.32 -26.43 -20.04
N LEU A 47 -2.17 -26.42 -19.38
CA LEU A 47 -2.11 -25.96 -18.00
C LEU A 47 -2.29 -24.44 -17.93
N HIS A 48 -3.38 -24.00 -17.32
CA HIS A 48 -3.65 -22.58 -17.04
C HIS A 48 -3.24 -22.23 -15.61
N SER A 49 -2.63 -21.07 -15.41
CA SER A 49 -2.23 -20.60 -14.07
C SER A 49 -3.40 -20.00 -13.29
N ARG A 50 -4.33 -19.36 -14.01
CA ARG A 50 -5.54 -18.74 -13.47
C ARG A 50 -6.69 -18.98 -14.43
N MET A 51 -7.88 -19.19 -13.88
CA MET A 51 -9.10 -19.45 -14.63
C MET A 51 -10.29 -18.79 -13.96
N ILE A 52 -11.20 -18.24 -14.78
CA ILE A 52 -12.48 -17.69 -14.34
C ILE A 52 -13.53 -18.15 -15.35
N VAL A 53 -14.62 -18.72 -14.86
CA VAL A 53 -15.78 -19.03 -15.69
C VAL A 53 -16.81 -17.92 -15.51
N VAL A 54 -17.27 -17.35 -16.63
CA VAL A 54 -18.24 -16.25 -16.61
C VAL A 54 -19.43 -16.61 -17.47
N ARG A 55 -20.62 -16.45 -16.89
CA ARG A 55 -21.88 -16.38 -17.63
C ARG A 55 -22.14 -14.92 -17.95
N TYR A 56 -22.23 -14.57 -19.23
CA TYR A 56 -22.52 -13.20 -19.65
C TYR A 56 -23.55 -13.17 -20.77
N ASP A 57 -24.26 -12.04 -20.87
CA ASP A 57 -25.20 -11.77 -21.96
C ASP A 57 -24.49 -10.97 -23.05
N LYS A 58 -24.49 -11.52 -24.27
CA LYS A 58 -23.85 -10.92 -25.46
C LYS A 58 -24.49 -9.59 -25.87
N GLN A 59 -25.77 -9.37 -25.54
CA GLN A 59 -26.45 -8.12 -25.86
C GLN A 59 -26.04 -6.98 -24.93
N LEU A 60 -25.70 -7.30 -23.69
CA LEU A 60 -25.30 -6.32 -22.68
C LEU A 60 -23.81 -5.98 -22.77
N MET A 61 -22.96 -6.94 -23.13
CA MET A 61 -21.51 -6.75 -23.09
C MET A 61 -20.79 -7.48 -24.22
N SER A 62 -19.91 -6.77 -24.93
CA SER A 62 -19.00 -7.38 -25.90
C SER A 62 -17.84 -8.12 -25.22
N LEU A 63 -17.24 -9.10 -25.91
CA LEU A 63 -16.10 -9.87 -25.39
C LEU A 63 -14.91 -8.99 -24.96
N LYS A 64 -14.62 -7.92 -25.71
CA LYS A 64 -13.54 -6.98 -25.37
C LYS A 64 -13.83 -6.21 -24.09
N GLN A 65 -15.08 -5.78 -23.91
CA GLN A 65 -15.52 -5.13 -22.67
C GLN A 65 -15.40 -6.10 -21.50
N LEU A 66 -15.82 -7.36 -21.69
CA LEU A 66 -15.72 -8.40 -20.67
C LEU A 66 -14.28 -8.66 -20.21
N GLN A 67 -13.31 -8.77 -21.13
CA GLN A 67 -11.88 -8.88 -20.79
C GLN A 67 -11.37 -7.69 -19.98
N THR A 68 -11.82 -6.47 -20.34
CA THR A 68 -11.44 -5.24 -19.63
C THR A 68 -12.03 -5.22 -18.23
N THR A 69 -13.33 -5.54 -18.10
CA THR A 69 -14.05 -5.61 -16.83
C THR A 69 -13.45 -6.66 -15.90
N LEU A 70 -13.05 -7.81 -16.41
CA LEU A 70 -12.43 -8.86 -15.60
C LEU A 70 -11.03 -8.50 -15.13
N SER A 71 -10.24 -7.82 -15.98
CA SER A 71 -8.95 -7.25 -15.55
C SER A 71 -9.14 -6.27 -14.38
N LEU A 72 -10.18 -5.42 -14.44
CA LEU A 72 -10.52 -4.51 -13.35
C LEU A 72 -11.02 -5.27 -12.11
N PHE A 73 -11.88 -6.27 -12.31
CA PHE A 73 -12.42 -7.08 -11.23
C PHE A 73 -11.31 -7.82 -10.48
N GLU A 74 -10.37 -8.43 -11.19
CA GLU A 74 -9.18 -9.04 -10.61
C GLU A 74 -8.33 -8.03 -9.84
N GLN A 75 -8.12 -6.83 -10.40
CA GLN A 75 -7.42 -5.77 -9.68
C GLN A 75 -8.12 -5.42 -8.37
N THR A 76 -9.45 -5.30 -8.37
CA THR A 76 -10.24 -5.03 -7.17
C THR A 76 -10.21 -6.20 -6.18
N LEU A 77 -10.30 -7.44 -6.65
CA LEU A 77 -10.21 -8.63 -5.79
C LEU A 77 -8.85 -8.76 -5.09
N ASN A 78 -7.79 -8.25 -5.70
CA ASN A 78 -6.45 -8.26 -5.15
C ASN A 78 -6.18 -7.06 -4.23
N GLN A 79 -7.05 -6.04 -4.23
CA GLN A 79 -6.91 -4.87 -3.37
C GLN A 79 -7.45 -5.14 -1.97
N ARG A 80 -6.73 -4.62 -0.97
CA ARG A 80 -7.05 -4.68 0.45
C ARG A 80 -6.91 -3.28 1.03
N SER A 81 -7.88 -2.88 1.83
CA SER A 81 -7.77 -1.67 2.63
C SER A 81 -6.85 -1.94 3.82
N ALA A 82 -5.86 -1.08 3.96
CA ALA A 82 -4.91 -1.10 5.05
C ALA A 82 -4.88 0.26 5.73
N THR A 83 -4.59 0.25 7.02
CA THR A 83 -4.58 1.42 7.87
C THR A 83 -3.22 1.52 8.53
N LEU A 84 -2.61 2.70 8.35
CA LEU A 84 -1.41 3.12 9.04
C LEU A 84 -1.81 3.87 10.29
N ILE A 85 -1.21 3.52 11.43
CA ILE A 85 -1.47 4.13 12.73
C ILE A 85 -0.12 4.50 13.32
N LEU A 86 0.13 5.78 13.54
CA LEU A 86 1.30 6.25 14.27
C LEU A 86 0.86 6.69 15.68
N ARG A 87 1.55 6.22 16.71
CA ARG A 87 1.33 6.66 18.09
C ARG A 87 2.65 6.98 18.78
N HIS A 88 2.58 7.86 19.76
CA HIS A 88 3.69 8.18 20.66
C HIS A 88 3.47 7.49 22.00
N ARG A 89 4.53 7.14 22.71
CA ARG A 89 4.37 6.62 24.07
C ARG A 89 3.95 7.74 25.02
N SER A 90 2.96 7.49 25.88
CA SER A 90 2.34 8.55 26.68
C SER A 90 3.32 9.25 27.65
N LEU A 91 4.29 8.51 28.19
CA LEU A 91 5.27 9.04 29.14
C LEU A 91 6.56 9.51 28.46
N ILE A 92 6.87 8.98 27.28
CA ILE A 92 8.13 9.22 26.56
C ILE A 92 7.76 9.56 25.11
N PRO A 93 7.49 10.84 24.79
CA PRO A 93 7.04 11.22 23.44
C PRO A 93 8.07 10.93 22.33
N ASN A 94 9.33 10.68 22.69
CA ASN A 94 10.38 10.25 21.78
C ASN A 94 10.23 8.80 21.33
N GLU A 95 9.50 7.97 22.06
CA GLU A 95 9.19 6.60 21.66
C GLU A 95 7.94 6.62 20.78
N ILE A 96 8.06 6.12 19.55
CA ILE A 96 6.94 6.00 18.61
C ILE A 96 6.72 4.56 18.18
N CYS A 97 5.49 4.24 17.85
CA CYS A 97 5.09 3.00 17.18
C CYS A 97 4.29 3.34 15.92
N LEU A 98 4.75 2.86 14.77
CA LEU A 98 3.98 2.83 13.54
C LEU A 98 3.49 1.41 13.29
N THR A 99 2.18 1.26 13.10
CA THR A 99 1.56 -0.01 12.70
C THR A 99 0.95 0.11 11.31
N CYS A 100 1.09 -0.92 10.48
CA CYS A 100 0.34 -1.10 9.24
C CYS A 100 -0.47 -2.39 9.35
N CYS A 101 -1.80 -2.28 9.31
CA CYS A 101 -2.70 -3.42 9.50
C CYS A 101 -3.87 -3.37 8.52
N SER A 102 -4.60 -4.48 8.37
CA SER A 102 -5.88 -4.43 7.65
C SER A 102 -6.88 -3.54 8.41
N THR A 103 -7.67 -2.75 7.68
CA THR A 103 -8.73 -1.89 8.25
C THR A 103 -9.71 -2.66 9.13
N GLN A 104 -9.93 -3.96 8.86
CA GLN A 104 -10.79 -4.82 9.68
C GLN A 104 -10.23 -5.12 11.08
N ARG A 105 -8.95 -4.84 11.33
CA ARG A 105 -8.25 -5.16 12.58
C ARG A 105 -7.97 -3.93 13.45
N ILE A 106 -8.40 -2.74 13.05
CA ILE A 106 -8.09 -1.49 13.75
C ILE A 106 -8.47 -1.58 15.22
N ASP A 107 -9.69 -2.03 15.54
CA ASP A 107 -10.17 -2.11 16.93
C ASP A 107 -9.28 -3.01 17.81
N THR A 108 -8.82 -4.14 17.27
CA THR A 108 -7.91 -5.05 17.98
C THR A 108 -6.56 -4.37 18.21
N ILE A 109 -6.01 -3.73 17.18
CA ILE A 109 -4.71 -3.05 17.24
C ILE A 109 -4.75 -1.87 18.20
N ASP A 110 -5.80 -1.04 18.16
CA ASP A 110 -5.96 0.08 19.07
C ASP A 110 -6.09 -0.38 20.52
N ASN A 111 -6.75 -1.51 20.77
CA ASN A 111 -6.80 -2.10 22.10
C ASN A 111 -5.44 -2.59 22.59
N ASP A 112 -4.60 -3.14 21.71
CA ASP A 112 -3.26 -3.59 22.07
C ASP A 112 -2.32 -2.40 22.31
N ILE A 113 -2.35 -1.40 21.43
CA ILE A 113 -1.64 -0.12 21.58
C ILE A 113 -1.99 0.57 22.92
N LYS A 114 -3.27 0.57 23.31
CA LYS A 114 -3.73 1.11 24.60
C LYS A 114 -3.10 0.39 25.79
N LYS A 115 -2.98 -0.94 25.73
CA LYS A 115 -2.36 -1.73 26.82
C LYS A 115 -0.88 -1.41 27.00
N GLU A 116 -0.21 -1.00 25.93
CA GLU A 116 1.23 -0.70 25.93
C GLU A 116 1.57 0.75 26.31
N ASN A 117 0.56 1.54 26.71
CA ASN A 117 0.66 2.95 27.14
C ASN A 117 1.09 3.90 26.01
N TYR A 118 0.58 3.68 24.81
CA TYR A 118 0.67 4.64 23.71
C TYR A 118 -0.51 5.64 23.73
N THR A 119 -0.32 6.77 23.07
CA THR A 119 -1.37 7.78 22.87
C THR A 119 -2.53 7.22 22.07
N ASN A 120 -3.72 7.81 22.26
CA ASN A 120 -4.96 7.38 21.62
C ASN A 120 -5.64 8.54 20.86
N ASN A 121 -4.86 9.33 20.12
CA ASN A 121 -5.37 10.42 19.26
C ASN A 121 -5.46 10.00 17.78
N ASP A 122 -6.64 10.11 17.17
CA ASP A 122 -6.94 9.63 15.82
C ASP A 122 -6.34 10.50 14.70
N GLU A 123 -5.75 11.64 15.03
CA GLU A 123 -5.10 12.55 14.07
C GLU A 123 -3.91 11.93 13.30
N GLN A 124 -3.43 10.76 13.72
CA GLN A 124 -2.27 10.07 13.15
C GLN A 124 -2.62 8.73 12.46
N ILE A 125 -3.85 8.63 11.93
CA ILE A 125 -4.35 7.46 11.19
C ILE A 125 -4.48 7.79 9.70
N LYS A 126 -4.03 6.88 8.82
CA LYS A 126 -4.14 7.04 7.35
C LYS A 126 -4.48 5.73 6.66
N GLU A 127 -5.53 5.75 5.84
CA GLU A 127 -5.93 4.59 5.04
C GLU A 127 -5.24 4.59 3.67
N ILE A 128 -4.84 3.40 3.23
CA ILE A 128 -4.22 3.14 1.93
C ILE A 128 -4.76 1.84 1.33
N ILE A 129 -4.71 1.73 0.01
CA ILE A 129 -5.07 0.50 -0.71
C ILE A 129 -3.80 -0.24 -1.12
N LEU A 130 -3.69 -1.49 -0.70
CA LEU A 130 -2.54 -2.36 -0.92
C LEU A 130 -2.95 -3.69 -1.54
N GLN A 131 -1.97 -4.46 -2.00
CA GLN A 131 -2.14 -5.86 -2.40
C GLN A 131 -1.46 -6.77 -1.38
N GLU A 132 -1.98 -8.00 -1.24
CA GLU A 132 -1.36 -9.00 -0.37
C GLU A 132 0.08 -9.29 -0.84
N GLY A 133 1.04 -9.29 0.10
CA GLY A 133 2.46 -9.49 -0.20
C GLY A 133 3.15 -8.31 -0.89
N GLN A 134 2.46 -7.18 -1.09
CA GLN A 134 3.06 -5.99 -1.70
C GLN A 134 4.24 -5.51 -0.86
N LEU A 135 5.41 -5.35 -1.50
CA LEU A 135 6.62 -4.83 -0.87
C LEU A 135 6.54 -3.31 -0.75
N LEU A 136 6.79 -2.85 0.47
CA LEU A 136 6.72 -1.48 0.91
C LEU A 136 8.02 -1.07 1.60
N GLU A 137 8.24 0.22 1.67
CA GLU A 137 9.37 0.82 2.36
C GLU A 137 8.93 1.98 3.22
N LEU A 138 9.31 1.93 4.49
CA LEU A 138 9.15 3.02 5.44
C LEU A 138 10.40 3.91 5.39
N ARG A 139 10.19 5.21 5.21
CA ARG A 139 11.24 6.23 5.16
C ARG A 139 10.91 7.40 6.08
N PHE A 140 11.92 7.98 6.70
CA PHE A 140 11.77 9.21 7.49
C PHE A 140 12.23 10.42 6.67
N ARG A 141 11.57 11.57 6.87
CA ARG A 141 11.90 12.84 6.22
C ARG A 141 11.68 14.01 7.18
N GLY A 142 12.48 15.06 7.06
CA GLY A 142 12.30 16.30 7.82
C GLY A 142 13.22 16.37 9.04
N ASN A 143 12.81 17.11 10.06
CA ASN A 143 13.67 17.42 11.20
C ASN A 143 13.64 16.38 12.32
N VAL A 144 12.80 15.35 12.22
CA VAL A 144 12.64 14.30 13.25
C VAL A 144 12.99 12.95 12.64
N LEU A 145 14.02 12.28 13.18
CA LEU A 145 14.55 11.01 12.68
C LEU A 145 14.78 9.99 13.81
N PRO A 146 14.88 8.69 13.50
CA PRO A 146 15.26 7.67 14.47
C PRO A 146 16.69 7.84 14.99
N ILE A 147 16.89 7.72 16.31
CA ILE A 147 18.18 7.91 16.98
C ILE A 147 19.24 6.91 16.53
N ASN A 148 18.83 5.66 16.28
CA ASN A 148 19.77 4.57 15.94
C ASN A 148 20.12 4.49 14.44
N ASN A 149 19.51 5.33 13.60
CA ASN A 149 19.81 5.36 12.18
C ASN A 149 20.90 6.40 11.89
N ASN A 150 22.16 6.00 12.14
CA ASN A 150 23.34 6.72 11.65
C ASN A 150 23.35 6.88 10.11
N ASN A 151 22.52 6.10 9.40
CA ASN A 151 22.19 6.30 8.00
C ASN A 151 20.78 6.91 7.90
N GLN A 152 20.72 8.24 7.74
CA GLN A 152 19.51 9.05 7.51
C GLN A 152 18.68 8.61 6.28
N GLN A 153 19.16 7.63 5.51
CA GLN A 153 18.59 7.15 4.25
C GLN A 153 18.25 5.65 4.24
N SER A 154 18.34 4.95 5.37
CA SER A 154 17.95 3.53 5.40
C SER A 154 16.43 3.40 5.32
N ALA A 155 15.94 3.04 4.14
CA ALA A 155 14.57 2.60 3.94
C ALA A 155 14.36 1.26 4.68
N ILE A 156 13.26 1.13 5.40
CA ILE A 156 12.93 -0.07 6.17
C ILE A 156 11.92 -0.89 5.35
N PRO A 157 12.34 -2.00 4.73
CA PRO A 157 11.44 -2.78 3.89
C PRO A 157 10.48 -3.61 4.75
N PHE A 158 9.23 -3.71 4.30
CA PHE A 158 8.26 -4.64 4.85
C PHE A 158 7.27 -5.08 3.77
N ALA A 159 6.57 -6.19 4.01
CA ALA A 159 5.51 -6.67 3.12
C ALA A 159 4.16 -6.50 3.81
N PHE A 160 3.14 -6.09 3.06
CA PHE A 160 1.79 -6.06 3.60
C PHE A 160 1.20 -7.47 3.69
N ASN A 161 0.59 -7.78 4.83
CA ASN A 161 -0.17 -9.00 5.03
C ASN A 161 -1.46 -8.71 5.80
N THR A 162 -2.59 -9.22 5.30
CA THR A 162 -3.89 -8.97 5.93
C THR A 162 -4.00 -9.54 7.35
N ASN A 163 -3.34 -10.69 7.60
CA ASN A 163 -3.40 -11.41 8.87
C ASN A 163 -2.28 -11.05 9.84
N PHE A 164 -1.17 -10.52 9.34
CA PHE A 164 0.02 -10.17 10.11
C PHE A 164 0.29 -8.67 10.02
N PRO A 165 -0.16 -7.88 11.01
CA PRO A 165 0.17 -6.46 11.09
C PRO A 165 1.68 -6.25 11.15
N PHE A 166 2.15 -5.23 10.45
CA PHE A 166 3.51 -4.75 10.59
C PHE A 166 3.60 -3.76 11.74
N PHE A 167 4.56 -3.96 12.64
CA PHE A 167 4.86 -3.04 13.75
C PHE A 167 6.28 -2.52 13.61
N PHE A 168 6.44 -1.21 13.80
CA PHE A 168 7.73 -0.54 13.81
C PHE A 168 7.83 0.40 14.99
N GLU A 169 8.67 0.05 15.95
CA GLU A 169 8.95 0.85 17.14
C GLU A 169 10.35 1.45 17.07
N THR A 170 10.47 2.71 17.42
CA THR A 170 11.78 3.38 17.47
C THR A 170 11.76 4.61 18.37
N ASN A 171 12.96 5.03 18.76
CA ASN A 171 13.19 6.31 19.42
C ASN A 171 13.53 7.36 18.37
N ILE A 172 12.88 8.51 18.43
CA ILE A 172 13.11 9.64 17.55
C ILE A 172 13.77 10.82 18.28
N SER A 173 14.54 11.61 17.54
CA SER A 173 15.11 12.88 17.97
C SER A 173 15.11 13.89 16.84
N GLU A 174 15.24 15.17 17.19
CA GLU A 174 15.46 16.22 16.23
C GLU A 174 16.87 16.15 15.60
N ILE A 175 16.99 16.54 14.33
CA ILE A 175 18.30 16.71 13.67
C ILE A 175 18.89 18.08 14.03
N ASP A 176 18.10 19.14 13.82
CA ASP A 176 18.47 20.50 14.10
C ASP A 176 17.54 21.10 15.17
N LYS A 177 18.11 21.31 16.36
CA LYS A 177 17.45 21.91 17.51
C LYS A 177 17.06 23.37 17.31
N TYR A 178 17.67 24.07 16.35
CA TYR A 178 17.38 25.48 16.05
C TYR A 178 16.30 25.64 14.97
N CYS A 179 16.00 24.58 14.23
CA CYS A 179 14.91 24.57 13.27
C CYS A 179 13.56 24.71 13.98
N GLN A 180 12.56 25.25 13.26
CA GLN A 180 11.18 25.38 13.73
C GLN A 180 11.08 26.14 15.08
N HIS A 181 11.97 27.10 15.35
CA HIS A 181 12.10 27.75 16.67
C HIS A 181 10.80 28.37 17.23
N LEU A 182 9.89 28.84 16.37
CA LEU A 182 8.59 29.40 16.75
C LEU A 182 7.51 28.35 17.08
N SER A 183 7.77 27.08 16.81
CA SER A 183 6.87 25.97 17.13
C SER A 183 7.16 25.38 18.51
N SER A 184 6.12 24.91 19.20
CA SER A 184 6.24 24.11 20.43
C SER A 184 6.74 22.68 20.17
N CYS A 185 6.71 22.22 18.92
CA CYS A 185 7.12 20.88 18.49
C CYS A 185 8.15 20.93 17.35
N TYR A 186 9.01 19.92 17.28
CA TYR A 186 9.73 19.57 16.06
C TYR A 186 8.84 18.69 15.17
N TYR A 187 8.92 18.89 13.86
CA TYR A 187 8.12 18.13 12.88
C TYR A 187 9.00 17.36 11.91
N GLY A 188 8.57 16.14 11.62
CA GLY A 188 9.04 15.30 10.53
C GLY A 188 7.89 14.50 9.92
N TYR A 189 8.22 13.59 9.02
CA TYR A 189 7.26 12.75 8.32
C TYR A 189 7.78 11.33 8.22
N ILE A 190 6.85 10.37 8.35
CA ILE A 190 7.05 8.99 7.93
C ILE A 190 6.34 8.81 6.60
N GLN A 191 7.07 8.33 5.60
CA GLN A 191 6.59 8.08 4.25
C GLN A 191 6.59 6.59 3.96
N ILE A 192 5.52 6.09 3.35
CA ILE A 192 5.40 4.71 2.88
C ILE A 192 5.50 4.71 1.36
N TYR A 193 6.55 4.08 0.85
CA TYR A 193 6.78 3.90 -0.58
C TYR A 193 6.44 2.48 -1.01
N SER A 194 5.98 2.32 -2.26
CA SER A 194 5.89 1.03 -2.92
C SER A 194 6.81 0.97 -4.12
N LYS A 195 7.58 -0.12 -4.20
CA LYS A 195 8.36 -0.50 -5.37
C LYS A 195 7.49 -1.30 -6.32
N ARG A 196 7.07 -0.69 -7.42
CA ARG A 196 6.42 -1.44 -8.51
C ARG A 196 7.48 -1.93 -9.49
N LYS A 197 7.70 -3.25 -9.54
CA LYS A 197 8.42 -3.87 -10.65
C LYS A 197 7.52 -3.86 -11.88
N HIS A 198 7.82 -3.01 -12.86
CA HIS A 198 7.15 -3.08 -14.15
C HIS A 198 7.93 -4.06 -15.04
N TYR A 199 7.29 -5.16 -15.46
CA TYR A 199 7.79 -5.93 -16.59
C TYR A 199 7.40 -5.17 -17.86
N GLN A 200 8.35 -4.49 -18.49
CA GLN A 200 8.15 -3.97 -19.84
C GLN A 200 8.48 -5.08 -20.85
N ASN A 201 7.50 -5.46 -21.66
CA ASN A 201 7.77 -6.23 -22.85
C ASN A 201 8.38 -5.28 -23.89
N VAL A 202 9.70 -5.28 -24.03
CA VAL A 202 10.37 -4.54 -25.10
C VAL A 202 10.19 -5.33 -26.40
N LEU A 203 9.32 -4.85 -27.28
CA LEU A 203 9.29 -5.30 -28.67
C LEU A 203 10.53 -4.72 -29.36
N LYS A 204 11.51 -5.57 -29.69
CA LYS A 204 12.56 -5.21 -30.64
C LYS A 204 11.93 -5.23 -32.04
N ASP A 205 11.91 -4.10 -32.72
CA ASP A 205 11.66 -4.05 -34.15
C ASP A 205 12.79 -4.82 -34.86
N ILE A 206 12.50 -6.04 -35.31
CA ILE A 206 13.40 -6.84 -36.12
C ILE A 206 13.01 -6.62 -37.58
N ASP A 207 14.00 -6.20 -38.38
CA ASP A 207 13.90 -6.04 -39.83
C ASP A 207 13.18 -7.22 -40.49
N LYS A 208 12.25 -6.87 -41.38
CA LYS A 208 11.44 -7.77 -42.20
C LYS A 208 12.30 -8.64 -43.11
N LYS A 209 12.93 -9.72 -42.59
CA LYS A 209 13.46 -10.87 -43.36
C LYS A 209 14.10 -11.92 -42.43
N LYS A 210 13.33 -12.54 -41.52
CA LYS A 210 13.44 -13.95 -41.10
C LYS A 210 12.41 -14.25 -40.01
N GLN A 211 11.63 -15.31 -40.23
CA GLN A 211 10.63 -15.81 -39.29
C GLN A 211 11.32 -16.52 -38.13
N GLN A 212 11.34 -15.89 -36.96
CA GLN A 212 11.28 -16.49 -35.62
C GLN A 212 11.31 -15.34 -34.61
N ILE A 213 10.18 -15.09 -33.94
CA ILE A 213 10.08 -14.08 -32.88
C ILE A 213 10.49 -14.77 -31.57
N ASP A 214 11.79 -14.78 -31.29
CA ASP A 214 12.26 -15.09 -29.94
C ASP A 214 11.99 -13.88 -29.05
N THR A 215 10.95 -13.99 -28.23
CA THR A 215 10.59 -12.97 -27.24
C THR A 215 11.54 -13.09 -26.06
N VAL A 216 12.76 -12.57 -26.20
CA VAL A 216 13.71 -12.47 -25.08
C VAL A 216 13.21 -11.36 -24.14
N LYS A 217 12.60 -11.74 -23.02
CA LYS A 217 12.29 -10.83 -21.91
C LYS A 217 13.60 -10.31 -21.32
N GLN A 218 14.06 -9.15 -21.78
CA GLN A 218 15.14 -8.44 -21.10
C GLN A 218 14.56 -7.69 -19.90
N GLU A 219 15.01 -8.06 -18.71
CA GLU A 219 14.67 -7.41 -17.43
C GLU A 219 15.38 -6.06 -17.33
N SER A 220 14.81 -5.01 -17.91
CA SER A 220 15.19 -3.64 -17.56
C SER A 220 14.29 -3.14 -16.45
N SER A 221 14.69 -3.37 -15.20
CA SER A 221 14.00 -2.90 -13.99
C SER A 221 14.12 -1.39 -13.85
N HIS A 222 13.22 -0.63 -14.50
CA HIS A 222 12.94 0.73 -14.07
C HIS A 222 12.07 0.65 -12.81
N GLU A 223 12.69 0.72 -11.64
CA GLU A 223 12.01 0.80 -10.36
C GLU A 223 11.33 2.17 -10.24
N ASN A 224 10.06 2.25 -10.66
CA ASN A 224 9.25 3.42 -10.36
C ASN A 224 8.76 3.29 -8.91
N GLU A 225 9.39 4.06 -8.02
CA GLU A 225 8.94 4.22 -6.64
C GLU A 225 7.74 5.16 -6.59
N SER A 226 6.72 4.79 -5.81
CA SER A 226 5.53 5.63 -5.59
C SER A 226 5.30 5.84 -4.09
N CYS A 227 5.16 7.09 -3.66
CA CYS A 227 4.77 7.40 -2.28
C CYS A 227 3.27 7.16 -2.12
N LEU A 228 2.90 6.18 -1.29
CA LEU A 228 1.51 5.81 -1.03
C LEU A 228 0.89 6.64 0.08
N ALA A 229 1.68 6.95 1.11
CA ALA A 229 1.23 7.72 2.25
C ALA A 229 2.38 8.49 2.91
N GLU A 230 2.00 9.56 3.57
CA GLU A 230 2.85 10.41 4.40
C GLU A 230 2.07 10.75 5.66
N ILE A 231 2.71 10.56 6.83
CA ILE A 231 2.14 10.78 8.16
C ILE A 231 3.04 11.75 8.92
N LEU A 232 2.45 12.78 9.51
CA LEU A 232 3.16 13.78 10.31
C LEU A 232 3.61 13.19 11.65
N VAL A 233 4.89 13.35 11.95
CA VAL A 233 5.48 13.04 13.25
C VAL A 233 5.74 14.35 13.98
N SER A 234 5.19 14.49 15.19
CA SER A 234 5.38 15.68 16.02
C SER A 234 6.10 15.31 17.32
N LEU A 235 7.27 15.88 17.54
CA LEU A 235 8.06 15.69 18.75
C LEU A 235 8.00 16.97 19.61
N PRO A 236 7.36 16.94 20.80
CA PRO A 236 7.29 18.10 21.68
C PRO A 236 8.69 18.58 22.10
N LYS A 237 8.91 19.91 22.09
CA LYS A 237 10.14 20.47 22.64
C LYS A 237 10.08 20.43 24.15
N VAL A 238 11.19 20.05 24.79
CA VAL A 238 11.33 20.22 26.24
C VAL A 238 11.21 21.70 26.55
N SER A 239 10.20 22.09 27.32
CA SER A 239 10.00 23.47 27.75
C SER A 239 11.26 23.95 28.46
N LYS A 240 12.03 24.83 27.81
CA LYS A 240 13.09 25.56 28.50
C LYS A 240 12.37 26.44 29.52
N GLU A 241 12.67 26.25 30.80
CA GLU A 241 12.25 27.18 31.85
C GLU A 241 12.59 28.59 31.37
N VAL A 242 11.57 29.39 31.12
CA VAL A 242 11.75 30.79 30.74
C VAL A 242 12.32 31.46 31.98
N ARG A 243 13.62 31.75 31.97
CA ARG A 243 14.21 32.65 32.96
C ARG A 243 13.54 34.01 32.74
N ILE A 244 12.57 34.33 33.60
CA ILE A 244 11.95 35.65 33.65
C ILE A 244 13.11 36.65 33.79
N PRO A 245 13.26 37.63 32.88
CA PRO A 245 14.24 38.69 33.07
C PRO A 245 13.88 39.39 34.38
N ILE A 246 14.81 39.39 35.34
CA ILE A 246 14.68 40.24 36.53
C ILE A 246 14.70 41.66 35.99
N ASP A 247 13.57 42.36 36.07
CA ASP A 247 13.48 43.79 35.80
C ASP A 247 14.53 44.47 36.68
N LYS A 248 15.64 44.88 36.07
CA LYS A 248 16.55 45.84 36.69
C LYS A 248 15.84 47.17 36.62
N THR A 249 14.98 47.43 37.60
CA THR A 249 14.53 48.79 37.91
C THR A 249 15.78 49.65 38.04
N LEU A 250 15.99 50.55 37.07
CA LEU A 250 17.06 51.54 37.15
C LEU A 250 16.86 52.34 38.43
N SER A 251 17.80 52.20 39.36
CA SER A 251 17.94 53.16 40.46
C SER A 251 18.26 54.52 39.85
N THR A 252 17.32 55.45 39.96
CA THR A 252 17.54 56.88 39.72
C THR A 252 18.75 57.35 40.52
N PHE A 253 19.83 57.67 39.82
CA PHE A 253 20.98 58.36 40.36
C PHE A 253 20.67 59.85 40.35
N THR A 254 20.16 60.38 41.46
CA THR A 254 20.19 61.83 41.73
C THR A 254 21.46 62.10 42.54
N GLY A 255 22.52 62.53 41.86
CA GLY A 255 23.70 63.09 42.49
C GLY A 255 23.50 64.59 42.66
N GLU A 256 23.59 65.05 43.90
CA GLU A 256 23.91 66.45 44.27
C GLU A 256 25.40 66.71 44.07
#